data_AF-A0A7H0H956-F1
#
_entry.id   AF-A0A7H0H956-F1
#
_cell.length_a   1.000
_cell.length_b   1.000
_cell.length_c   1.000
_cell.angle_alpha   90.00
_cell.angle_beta   90.00
_cell.angle_gamma   90.00
#
_symmetry.space_group_name_H-M   'P 1'
#
loop_
_entity.id
_entity.type
_entity.pdbx_description
1 polymer ?
#
loop_
_entity_poly.entity_id
_entity_poly.type
_entity_poly.pdbx_seq_one_letter_code
_entity_poly.pdbx_strand_id
1 'polypeptide(L)' 'MTAPTPRAAAPSTVRRQELVTEAMAGLEGIEALPLAEQASRLSETQLLLAAVLNNEAPAAQAGLPGVGR' A
#
# COMPACT_ATOMS: atom_id res chain seq x y z
N MET A 1 -3.91 -34.22 -17.01
CA MET A 1 -5.07 -33.31 -17.03
C MET A 1 -4.61 -31.99 -16.45
N THR A 2 -4.68 -30.93 -17.25
CA THR A 2 -4.14 -29.59 -16.98
C THR A 2 -4.85 -28.92 -15.82
N ALA A 3 -4.12 -28.56 -14.75
CA ALA A 3 -4.63 -27.69 -13.71
C ALA A 3 -5.11 -26.37 -14.35
N PRO A 4 -6.29 -25.84 -13.99
CA PRO A 4 -6.73 -24.56 -14.51
C PRO A 4 -5.77 -23.49 -13.99
N THR A 5 -4.91 -22.98 -14.86
CA THR A 5 -4.19 -21.73 -14.58
C THR A 5 -5.25 -20.68 -14.32
N PRO A 6 -5.26 -19.98 -13.16
CA PRO A 6 -6.32 -19.02 -12.88
C PRO A 6 -6.23 -17.90 -13.91
N ARG A 7 -7.11 -17.93 -14.90
CA ARG A 7 -7.33 -16.83 -15.87
C ARG A 7 -7.91 -15.58 -15.20
N ALA A 8 -8.10 -15.63 -13.87
CA ALA A 8 -8.72 -14.62 -13.02
C ALA A 8 -7.72 -13.70 -12.30
N ALA A 9 -6.40 -13.85 -12.49
CA ALA A 9 -5.41 -12.99 -11.84
C ALA A 9 -5.16 -11.65 -12.58
N ALA A 10 -5.74 -11.45 -13.77
CA ALA A 10 -5.56 -10.22 -14.54
C ALA A 10 -6.11 -8.96 -13.82
N PRO A 11 -7.35 -8.97 -13.26
CA PRO A 11 -7.88 -7.79 -12.57
C PRO A 11 -7.16 -7.51 -11.25
N SER A 12 -6.78 -8.55 -10.50
CA SER A 12 -6.07 -8.38 -9.23
C SER A 12 -4.62 -7.91 -9.42
N THR A 13 -3.99 -8.23 -10.54
CA THR A 13 -2.64 -7.73 -10.86
C THR A 13 -2.69 -6.28 -11.32
N VAL A 14 -3.64 -5.92 -12.18
CA VAL A 14 -3.85 -4.53 -12.61
C VAL A 14 -4.18 -3.64 -11.40
N ARG A 15 -5.09 -4.07 -10.52
CA ARG A 15 -5.44 -3.33 -9.31
C ARG A 15 -4.26 -3.16 -8.35
N ARG A 16 -3.39 -4.18 -8.22
CA ARG A 16 -2.15 -4.04 -7.43
C ARG A 16 -1.18 -3.04 -8.05
N GLN A 17 -1.06 -3.02 -9.39
CA GLN A 17 -0.24 -2.02 -10.08
C GLN A 17 -0.78 -0.61 -9.87
N GLU A 18 -2.10 -0.41 -9.99
CA GLU A 18 -2.75 0.87 -9.72
C GLU A 18 -2.49 1.35 -8.28
N LEU A 19 -2.63 0.47 -7.29
CA LEU A 19 -2.36 0.80 -5.89
C LEU A 19 -0.89 1.16 -5.65
N VAL A 20 0.06 0.45 -6.29
CA VAL A 20 1.48 0.82 -6.21
C VAL A 20 1.72 2.18 -6.85
N THR A 21 1.13 2.46 -8.01
CA THR A 21 1.26 3.75 -8.68
C THR A 21 0.70 4.88 -7.83
N GLU A 22 -0.48 4.69 -7.23
CA GLU A 22 -1.10 5.66 -6.32
C GLU A 22 -0.22 5.92 -5.09
N ALA A 23 0.31 4.86 -4.49
CA ALA A 23 1.20 4.94 -3.34
C ALA A 23 2.49 5.74 -3.65
N MET A 24 3.10 5.48 -4.81
CA MET A 24 4.29 6.20 -5.24
C MET A 24 3.99 7.66 -5.61
N ALA A 25 2.84 7.94 -6.22
CA ALA A 25 2.40 9.31 -6.48
C ALA A 25 2.17 10.10 -5.18
N GLY A 26 1.67 9.44 -4.12
CA GLY A 26 1.51 10.05 -2.79
C GLY A 26 2.83 10.45 -2.10
N LEU A 27 3.97 9.95 -2.59
CA LEU A 27 5.31 10.31 -2.12
C LEU A 27 5.96 11.44 -2.94
N GLU A 28 5.33 11.91 -4.02
CA GLU A 28 5.88 13.01 -4.83
C GLU A 28 5.97 14.29 -3.98
N GLY A 29 7.15 14.91 -3.95
CA GLY A 29 7.41 16.15 -3.19
C GLY A 29 7.50 15.96 -1.67
N ILE A 30 7.62 14.72 -1.18
CA ILE A 30 7.74 14.44 0.25
C ILE A 30 8.92 15.15 0.90
N GLU A 31 10.02 15.35 0.18
CA GLU A 31 11.22 16.04 0.65
C GLU A 31 10.99 17.49 1.07
N ALA A 32 9.91 18.12 0.60
CA ALA A 32 9.53 19.47 0.96
C ALA A 32 8.72 19.56 2.26
N LEU A 33 8.27 18.43 2.81
CA LEU A 33 7.45 18.38 4.03
C LEU A 33 8.32 18.42 5.31
N PRO A 34 7.76 18.80 6.47
CA PRO A 34 8.44 18.61 7.76
C PRO A 34 8.80 17.15 8.02
N LEU A 35 9.93 16.89 8.68
CA LEU A 35 10.45 15.53 8.92
C LEU A 35 9.43 14.56 9.54
N ALA A 36 8.61 15.04 10.47
CA ALA A 36 7.56 14.23 11.10
C ALA A 36 6.49 13.78 10.08
N GLU A 37 6.10 14.65 9.16
CA GLU A 37 5.16 14.33 8.09
C GLU A 37 5.78 13.41 7.04
N GLN A 38 7.07 13.60 6.73
CA GLN A 38 7.82 12.68 5.87
C GLN A 38 7.81 11.27 6.45
N ALA A 39 8.14 11.13 7.73
CA ALA A 39 8.17 9.84 8.42
C ALA A 39 6.80 9.17 8.44
N SER A 40 5.72 9.92 8.71
CA SER A 40 4.35 9.39 8.69
C SER A 40 3.98 8.86 7.31
N ARG A 41 4.16 9.67 6.26
CA ARG A 41 3.76 9.30 4.90
C ARG A 41 4.59 8.12 4.36
N LEU A 42 5.88 8.06 4.68
CA LEU A 42 6.72 6.92 4.32
C LEU A 42 6.25 5.64 5.02
N SER A 43 5.93 5.73 6.32
CA SER A 43 5.44 4.57 7.09
C SER A 43 4.09 4.07 6.56
N GLU A 44 3.16 4.96 6.26
CA GLU A 44 1.86 4.62 5.67
C GLU A 44 2.00 3.96 4.31
N THR A 45 2.86 4.53 3.45
CA THR A 45 3.15 3.98 2.13
C THR A 45 3.80 2.60 2.21
N GLN A 46 4.73 2.41 3.14
CA GLN A 46 5.38 1.11 3.37
C GLN A 46 4.37 0.04 3.81
N LEU A 47 3.44 0.37 4.71
CA LEU A 47 2.39 -0.55 5.15
C LEU A 47 1.45 -0.94 4.01
N LEU A 48 1.04 0.04 3.19
CA LEU A 48 0.19 -0.21 2.04
C LEU A 48 0.89 -1.10 1.00
N LEU A 49 2.16 -0.82 0.69
CA LEU A 49 2.95 -1.64 -0.23
C LEU A 49 3.15 -3.06 0.32
N ALA A 50 3.39 -3.22 1.62
CA ALA A 50 3.50 -4.52 2.26
C ALA A 50 2.19 -5.33 2.13
N ALA A 51 1.04 -4.70 2.38
CA ALA A 51 -0.27 -5.34 2.21
C ALA A 51 -0.53 -5.76 0.75
N VAL A 52 -0.22 -4.87 -0.20
CA VAL A 52 -0.35 -5.12 -1.65
C VAL A 52 0.51 -6.29 -2.11
N LEU A 53 1.75 -6.40 -1.61
CA LEU A 53 2.67 -7.49 -1.95
C LEU A 53 2.25 -8.83 -1.33
N ASN A 54 1.70 -8.80 -0.11
CA ASN A 54 1.19 -10.00 0.57
C ASN A 54 -0.22 -10.42 0.11
N ASN A 55 -0.82 -9.68 -0.82
CA ASN A 55 -2.20 -9.87 -1.28
C ASN A 55 -3.22 -9.81 -0.13
N GLU A 56 -2.90 -9.02 0.89
CA GLU A 56 -3.81 -8.69 1.98
C GLU A 56 -4.67 -7.50 1.54
N ALA A 57 -5.95 -7.51 1.94
CA ALA A 57 -6.74 -6.30 1.81
C ALA A 57 -6.03 -5.22 2.63
N PRO A 58 -5.69 -4.05 2.06
CA PRO A 58 -5.06 -2.98 2.83
C PRO A 58 -5.98 -2.71 4.00
N ALA A 59 -5.52 -3.05 5.21
CA ALA A 59 -6.31 -2.91 6.41
C ALA A 59 -6.66 -1.43 6.50
N ALA A 60 -7.95 -1.12 6.31
CA ALA A 60 -8.48 0.21 6.49
C ALA A 60 -8.08 0.65 7.90
N GLN A 61 -7.13 1.59 8.00
CA GLN A 61 -6.76 2.34 9.20
C GLN A 61 -6.90 1.54 10.49
N ALA A 62 -6.00 0.59 10.72
CA ALA A 62 -5.68 0.22 12.09
C ALA A 62 -4.89 1.39 12.69
N GLY A 63 -5.59 2.21 13.48
CA GLY A 63 -5.05 3.38 14.14
C GLY A 63 -3.69 3.11 14.78
N LEU A 64 -2.77 4.06 14.60
CA LEU A 64 -1.46 4.08 15.22
C LEU A 64 -1.56 3.73 16.72
N PRO A 65 -0.89 2.67 17.21
CA PRO A 65 -0.74 2.45 18.64
C PRO A 65 0.22 3.50 19.18
N GLY A 66 -0.31 4.53 19.86
CA GLY A 66 0.52 5.60 20.43
C GLY A 66 -0.20 6.80 21.05
N VAL A 67 -1.53 6.87 21.06
CA VAL A 67 -2.28 7.95 21.73
C VAL A 67 -3.33 7.31 22.65
N GLY A 68 -3.14 7.46 23.95
CA GLY A 68 -3.92 6.77 24.97
C GLY A 68 -5.41 7.05 24.93
N ARG A 69 -6.21 6.03 25.24
CA ARG A 69 -6.70 5.71 26.59
C ARG A 69 -7.07 4.24 26.66
#